data_AF-A0AA44MP51-F1
#
_entry.id   AF-A0AA44MP51-F1
#
_cell.length_a   1.000
_cell.length_b   1.000
_cell.length_c   1.000
_cell.angle_alpha   90.00
_cell.angle_beta   90.00
_cell.angle_gamma   90.00
#
_symmetry.space_group_name_H-M   'P 1'
#
loop_
_entity.id
_entity.type
_entity.pdbx_description
1 polymer ?
#
loop_
_entity_poly.entity_id
_entity_poly.type
_entity_poly.pdbx_seq_one_letter_code
_entity_poly.pdbx_strand_id
1 'polypeptide(L)'
;MSRITTDQLRHAVLDRGSFVSWDSEPLAVPVADSYARELAAARAATGADESVQTGEGRVFGRRVAVVACEFDFLGGSIGVAAAERITAAVERATAERLPLL
;
A
#
# COMPACT_ATOMS: atom_id res chain seq x y z
N MET A 1 15.48 -16.75 -2.06
CA MET A 1 14.59 -16.35 -3.18
C MET A 1 14.27 -14.88 -3.00
N SER A 2 14.45 -14.06 -4.03
CA SER A 2 14.04 -12.64 -3.97
C SER A 2 12.52 -12.57 -3.88
N ARG A 3 11.98 -11.82 -2.92
CA ARG A 3 10.55 -11.46 -2.91
C ARG A 3 10.32 -10.38 -3.98
N ILE A 4 9.12 -10.31 -4.52
CA ILE A 4 8.70 -9.21 -5.40
C ILE A 4 8.32 -8.02 -4.51
N THR A 5 8.85 -6.84 -4.82
CA THR A 5 8.48 -5.59 -4.12
C THR A 5 7.13 -5.08 -4.61
N THR A 6 6.51 -4.17 -3.85
CA THR A 6 5.24 -3.57 -4.29
C THR A 6 5.37 -2.81 -5.62
N ASP A 7 6.51 -2.14 -5.84
CA ASP A 7 6.79 -1.45 -7.10
C ASP A 7 6.89 -2.42 -8.29
N GLN A 8 7.60 -3.53 -8.12
CA GLN A 8 7.72 -4.56 -9.15
C GLN A 8 6.37 -5.21 -9.46
N LEU A 9 5.56 -5.49 -8.44
CA LEU A 9 4.21 -6.04 -8.59
C LEU A 9 3.35 -5.08 -9.43
N ARG A 10 3.34 -3.80 -9.05
CA ARG A 10 2.62 -2.75 -9.78
C ARG A 10 3.02 -2.68 -11.25
N HIS A 11 4.32 -2.69 -11.53
CA HIS A 11 4.83 -2.65 -12.91
C HIS A 11 4.49 -3.90 -13.72
N ALA A 12 4.34 -5.05 -13.07
CA ALA A 12 3.98 -6.31 -13.74
C ALA A 12 2.48 -6.43 -14.03
N VAL A 13 1.63 -5.83 -13.19
CA VAL A 13 0.17 -5.98 -13.27
C VAL A 13 -0.50 -4.82 -14.00
N LEU A 14 -0.05 -3.58 -13.78
CA LEU A 14 -0.69 -2.37 -14.30
C LEU A 14 -0.07 -1.88 -15.60
N ASP A 15 -0.90 -1.26 -16.44
CA ASP A 15 -0.47 -0.56 -17.64
C ASP A 15 0.54 0.53 -17.28
N ARG A 16 1.58 0.68 -18.10
CA ARG A 16 2.69 1.61 -17.85
C ARG A 16 2.19 3.04 -17.59
N GLY A 17 2.63 3.61 -16.47
CA GLY A 17 2.33 5.00 -16.08
C GLY A 17 0.88 5.25 -15.69
N SER A 18 0.07 4.20 -15.51
CA SER A 18 -1.34 4.35 -15.14
C SER A 18 -1.59 4.50 -13.64
N PHE A 19 -0.60 4.16 -12.81
CA PHE A 19 -0.79 4.14 -11.37
C PHE A 19 -0.90 5.54 -10.77
N VAL A 20 -1.92 5.71 -9.92
CA VAL A 20 -2.14 6.90 -9.11
C VAL A 20 -2.33 6.43 -7.67
N SER A 21 -1.45 6.86 -6.76
CA SER A 21 -1.57 6.53 -5.34
C SER A 21 -2.80 7.21 -4.73
N TRP A 22 -3.45 6.52 -3.81
CA TRP A 22 -4.49 7.06 -2.93
C TRP A 22 -4.00 7.24 -1.51
N ASP A 23 -2.74 6.92 -1.23
CA ASP A 23 -2.18 6.96 0.10
C ASP A 23 -2.04 8.41 0.59
N SER A 24 -2.51 8.62 1.81
CA SER A 24 -2.24 9.82 2.60
C SER A 24 -1.32 9.47 3.76
N GLU A 25 -0.80 10.48 4.45
CA GLU A 25 0.00 10.28 5.66
C GLU A 25 -0.68 9.27 6.61
N PRO A 26 0.05 8.25 7.10
CA PRO A 26 -0.52 7.24 7.99
C PRO A 26 -1.12 7.86 9.24
N LEU A 27 -2.20 7.28 9.75
CA LEU A 27 -2.80 7.71 11.01
C LEU A 27 -1.75 7.65 12.13
N ALA A 28 -1.62 8.75 12.88
CA ALA A 28 -0.73 8.81 14.04
C ALA A 28 -1.33 7.99 15.20
N VAL A 29 -0.82 6.78 15.39
CA VAL A 29 -1.26 5.88 16.46
C VAL A 29 -0.20 5.86 17.56
N PRO A 30 -0.58 6.06 18.85
CA PRO A 30 0.36 5.91 19.95
C PRO A 30 0.95 4.50 19.98
N VAL A 31 2.27 4.42 19.96
CA VAL A 31 3.03 3.17 20.00
C VAL A 31 4.17 3.30 20.99
N ALA A 32 4.68 2.17 21.48
CA ALA A 32 5.87 2.16 22.33
C ALA A 32 7.09 2.68 21.55
N ASP A 33 8.02 3.34 22.25
CA ASP A 33 9.24 3.91 21.63
C ASP A 33 10.08 2.88 20.87
N SER A 34 10.09 1.62 21.32
CA SER A 34 10.76 0.53 20.60
C SER A 34 10.17 0.33 19.20
N TYR A 35 8.84 0.29 19.11
CA TYR A 35 8.14 0.08 17.85
C TYR A 35 8.19 1.33 16.95
N ALA A 36 8.16 2.53 17.53
CA ALA A 36 8.39 3.77 16.77
C ALA A 36 9.75 3.77 16.05
N ARG A 37 10.80 3.23 16.70
CA ARG A 37 12.11 3.06 16.06
C ARG A 37 12.11 2.02 14.95
N GLU A 38 11.41 0.90 15.14
CA GLU A 38 11.23 -0.11 14.09
C GLU A 38 10.50 0.45 12.87
N LEU A 39 9.43 1.23 13.07
CA LEU A 39 8.73 1.94 12.00
C LEU A 39 9.65 2.92 11.26
N ALA A 40 10.44 3.71 11.99
CA ALA A 40 11.39 4.64 11.37
C ALA A 40 12.47 3.91 10.54
N ALA A 41 12.99 2.79 11.05
CA ALA A 41 13.96 1.96 10.34
C ALA A 41 13.35 1.33 9.07
N ALA A 42 12.12 0.82 9.17
CA ALA A 42 11.39 0.25 8.03
C ALA A 42 11.17 1.32 6.94
N ARG A 43 10.70 2.51 7.30
CA ARG A 43 10.52 3.64 6.38
C ARG A 43 11.81 4.02 5.66
N ALA A 44 12.91 4.09 6.39
CA ALA A 44 14.21 4.40 5.80
C ALA A 44 14.73 3.29 4.86
N ALA A 45 14.43 2.02 5.18
CA ALA A 45 14.88 0.88 4.39
C ALA A 45 14.07 0.68 3.10
N THR A 46 12.75 0.89 3.14
CA THR A 46 11.85 0.61 2.01
C THR A 46 11.48 1.85 1.21
N GLY A 47 11.56 3.04 1.82
CA GLY A 47 11.00 4.28 1.25
C GLY A 47 9.46 4.35 1.30
N ALA A 48 8.79 3.32 1.83
CA ALA A 48 7.35 3.33 2.08
C ALA A 48 7.06 3.92 3.46
N ASP A 49 5.91 4.57 3.63
CA ASP A 49 5.48 5.17 4.89
C ASP A 49 4.67 4.20 5.78
N GLU A 50 4.17 3.10 5.20
CA GLU A 50 3.40 2.02 5.81
C GLU A 50 3.58 0.70 5.03
N SER A 51 3.16 -0.43 5.64
CA SER A 51 3.14 -1.78 5.06
C SER A 51 2.13 -2.02 3.94
N VAL A 52 1.23 -1.07 3.70
CA VAL A 52 0.20 -1.15 2.66
C VAL A 52 0.23 0.11 1.81
N GLN A 53 0.29 -0.10 0.49
CA GLN A 53 0.12 0.94 -0.52
C GLN A 53 -1.20 0.74 -1.25
N THR A 54 -1.88 1.83 -1.53
CA THR A 54 -3.19 1.83 -2.18
C THR A 54 -3.24 2.81 -3.33
N GLY A 55 -4.09 2.54 -4.31
CA GLY A 55 -4.24 3.41 -5.46
C GLY A 55 -5.17 2.84 -6.51
N GLU A 56 -5.13 3.46 -7.68
CA GLU A 56 -5.73 2.92 -8.89
C GLU A 56 -4.70 2.79 -10.01
N GLY A 57 -5.03 1.99 -11.00
CA GLY A 57 -4.35 1.98 -12.28
C GLY A 57 -5.23 1.40 -13.36
N ARG A 58 -4.61 0.95 -14.45
CA ARG A 58 -5.32 0.28 -15.55
C ARG A 58 -4.74 -1.09 -15.80
N VAL A 59 -5.59 -2.04 -16.16
CA VAL A 59 -5.20 -3.37 -16.66
C VAL A 59 -5.88 -3.54 -18.00
N PHE A 60 -5.10 -3.59 -19.08
CA PHE A 60 -5.63 -3.62 -20.45
C PHE A 60 -6.63 -2.49 -20.71
N GLY A 61 -6.33 -1.27 -20.23
CA GLY A 61 -7.16 -0.08 -20.35
C GLY A 61 -8.31 0.03 -19.33
N ARG A 62 -8.65 -1.02 -18.61
CA ARG A 62 -9.74 -1.03 -17.61
C ARG A 62 -9.24 -0.48 -16.27
N ARG A 63 -9.92 0.55 -15.74
CA ARG A 63 -9.61 1.09 -14.39
C ARG A 63 -9.85 0.03 -13.32
N VAL A 64 -8.90 -0.11 -12.40
CA VAL A 64 -8.95 -1.01 -11.24
C VAL A 64 -8.38 -0.29 -10.01
N ALA A 65 -8.93 -0.60 -8.84
CA ALA A 65 -8.34 -0.25 -7.56
C ALA A 65 -7.31 -1.33 -7.18
N VAL A 66 -6.27 -0.93 -6.44
CA VAL A 66 -5.17 -1.81 -6.04
C VAL A 66 -4.87 -1.59 -4.56
N VAL A 67 -4.76 -2.68 -3.81
CA VAL A 67 -4.20 -2.72 -2.46
C VAL A 67 -3.02 -3.69 -2.47
N ALA A 68 -1.83 -3.18 -2.17
CA ALA A 68 -0.61 -3.98 -2.24
C ALA A 68 0.17 -3.91 -0.93
N CYS A 69 0.56 -5.08 -0.42
CA CYS A 69 1.36 -5.20 0.80
C CYS A 69 2.86 -5.11 0.49
N GLU A 70 3.58 -4.28 1.23
CA GLU A 70 5.03 -4.17 1.21
C GLU A 70 5.62 -5.04 2.32
N PHE A 71 6.08 -6.23 1.94
CA PHE A 71 6.57 -7.23 2.91
C PHE A 71 7.89 -6.81 3.57
N ASP A 72 8.71 -6.00 2.90
CA ASP A 72 9.95 -5.52 3.48
C ASP A 72 9.70 -4.45 4.57
N PHE A 73 8.48 -3.92 4.66
CA PHE A 73 8.03 -3.07 5.76
C PHE A 73 7.48 -3.93 6.91
N LEU A 74 8.35 -4.22 7.89
CA LEU A 74 8.00 -4.99 9.10
C LEU A 74 7.28 -6.33 8.82
N GLY A 75 7.61 -7.00 7.71
CA GLY A 75 6.97 -8.26 7.32
C GLY A 75 5.56 -8.10 6.77
N GLY A 76 5.16 -6.90 6.33
CA GLY A 76 3.80 -6.62 5.86
C GLY A 76 2.78 -6.58 7.00
N SER A 77 3.19 -6.19 8.21
CA SER A 77 2.31 -6.19 9.40
C SER A 77 1.11 -5.25 9.21
N ILE A 78 -0.10 -5.74 9.50
CA ILE A 78 -1.32 -4.94 9.43
C ILE A 78 -1.62 -4.35 10.81
N GLY A 79 -1.13 -3.13 11.05
CA GLY A 79 -1.54 -2.30 12.18
C GLY A 79 -2.77 -1.45 11.87
N VAL A 80 -3.12 -0.54 12.78
CA VAL A 80 -4.29 0.35 12.63
C VAL A 80 -4.19 1.20 11.37
N ALA A 81 -3.06 1.89 11.13
CA ALA A 81 -2.92 2.77 9.96
C ALA A 81 -2.98 2.01 8.62
N ALA A 82 -2.37 0.82 8.54
CA ALA A 82 -2.51 -0.07 7.39
C ALA A 82 -3.96 -0.53 7.18
N ALA A 83 -4.67 -0.91 8.25
CA ALA A 83 -6.06 -1.34 8.18
C ALA A 83 -7.01 -0.20 7.72
N GLU A 84 -6.77 1.03 8.17
CA GLU A 84 -7.50 2.21 7.71
C GLU A 84 -7.29 2.45 6.21
N ARG A 85 -6.05 2.31 5.70
CA ARG A 85 -5.79 2.40 4.25
C ARG A 85 -6.53 1.35 3.45
N ILE A 86 -6.49 0.08 3.89
CA ILE A 86 -7.23 -1.00 3.23
C ILE A 86 -8.72 -0.66 3.20
N THR A 87 -9.29 -0.25 4.34
CA THR A 87 -10.71 0.08 4.48
C THR A 87 -11.09 1.22 3.55
N ALA A 88 -10.35 2.33 3.57
CA ALA A 88 -10.60 3.49 2.71
C ALA A 88 -10.50 3.13 1.22
N ALA A 89 -9.53 2.29 0.82
CA ALA A 89 -9.40 1.84 -0.56
C ALA A 89 -10.57 0.94 -1.00
N VAL A 90 -11.03 0.03 -0.14
CA VAL A 90 -12.20 -0.83 -0.39
C VAL A 90 -13.47 0.00 -0.51
N GLU A 91 -13.69 0.95 0.40
CA GLU A 91 -14.84 1.85 0.38
C GLU A 91 -14.86 2.70 -0.88
N ARG A 92 -13.72 3.30 -1.24
CA ARG A 92 -13.58 4.09 -2.47
C ARG A 92 -13.81 3.24 -3.72
N ALA A 93 -13.18 2.06 -3.81
CA ALA A 93 -13.37 1.15 -4.94
C ALA A 93 -14.84 0.73 -5.07
N THR A 94 -15.52 0.49 -3.95
CA THR A 94 -16.96 0.17 -3.92
C THR A 94 -17.80 1.33 -4.43
N ALA A 95 -17.56 2.55 -3.94
CA ALA A 95 -18.27 3.76 -4.35
C ALA A 95 -18.07 4.07 -5.85
N GLU A 96 -16.85 3.90 -6.36
CA GLU A 96 -16.51 4.11 -7.77
C GLU A 96 -16.85 2.89 -8.67
N ARG A 97 -17.31 1.77 -8.08
CA ARG A 97 -17.58 0.50 -8.75
C ARG A 97 -16.38 -0.05 -9.54
N LEU A 98 -15.19 0.10 -8.98
CA LEU A 98 -13.95 -0.44 -9.54
C LEU A 98 -13.76 -1.89 -9.12
N PRO A 99 -13.26 -2.77 -10.00
CA PRO A 99 -12.66 -4.03 -9.57
C PRO A 99 -11.51 -3.74 -8.60
N LEU A 100 -11.39 -4.52 -7.54
CA LEU A 100 -10.33 -4.40 -6.54
C LEU A 100 -9.36 -5.58 -6.69
N LEU A 101 -8.07 -5.27 -6.72
CA LEU A 101 -6.94 -6.20 -6.73
C LEU A 101 -6.20 -6.17 -5.39
#